data_AF-A0A645BVZ1-F1
#
_entry.id   AF-A0A645BVZ1-F1
#
_cell.length_a   1.000
_cell.length_b   1.000
_cell.length_c   1.000
_cell.angle_alpha   90.00
_cell.angle_beta   90.00
_cell.angle_gamma   90.00
#
_symmetry.space_group_name_H-M   'P 1'
#
loop_
_entity.id
_entity.type
_entity.pdbx_description
1 polymer ?
#
loop_
_entity_poly.entity_id
_entity_poly.type
_entity_poly.pdbx_seq_one_letter_code
_entity_poly.pdbx_strand_id
1 'polypeptide(L)' 'MLRAVKEVSEVPVGAYCVSGEYSMIKAAAERGWLDEKRVIAESAVCLARGGADIIVSYFAPELAKMMKEGEL' A
#
# COMPACT_ATOMS: atom_id res chain seq x y z
N MET A 1 14.77 -2.83 2.13
CA MET A 1 15.07 -3.34 0.78
C MET A 1 14.64 -2.36 -0.30
N LEU A 2 13.34 -2.01 -0.42
CA LEU A 2 12.83 -1.10 -1.44
C LEU A 2 13.65 0.20 -1.61
N ARG A 3 13.95 0.89 -0.50
CA ARG A 3 14.78 2.11 -0.52
C ARG A 3 16.16 1.89 -1.15
N ALA A 4 16.85 0.82 -0.76
CA ALA A 4 18.18 0.51 -1.28
C ALA A 4 18.13 0.19 -2.78
N VAL A 5 17.06 -0.46 -3.26
CA VAL A 5 16.82 -0.68 -4.70
C VAL A 5 16.58 0.66 -5.41
N LYS A 6 15.74 1.53 -4.85
CA LYS A 6 15.47 2.85 -5.41
C LYS A 6 16.72 3.73 -5.51
N GLU A 7 17.64 3.64 -4.55
CA GLU A 7 18.88 4.42 -4.52
C GLU A 7 19.86 4.05 -5.65
N VAL A 8 19.79 2.84 -6.20
CA VAL A 8 20.70 2.36 -7.26
C VAL A 8 20.03 2.16 -8.61
N SER A 9 18.70 2.18 -8.66
CA SER A 9 17.94 1.92 -9.88
C SER A 9 17.91 3.14 -10.80
N GLU A 10 18.29 2.95 -12.06
CA GLU A 10 18.19 3.96 -13.11
C GLU A 10 16.79 4.01 -13.76
N VAL A 11 15.89 3.09 -13.38
CA VAL A 11 14.51 2.97 -13.89
C VAL A 11 13.48 3.01 -12.76
N PRO A 12 12.20 3.29 -13.06
CA PRO A 12 11.14 3.26 -12.05
C PRO A 12 11.06 1.93 -11.30
N VAL A 13 10.88 2.01 -9.98
CA VAL A 13 10.80 0.85 -9.09
C VAL A 13 9.35 0.60 -8.70
N GLY A 14 8.85 -0.60 -9.01
CA GLY A 14 7.54 -1.07 -8.57
C GLY A 14 7.61 -1.81 -7.24
N ALA A 15 6.59 -1.66 -6.40
CA ALA A 15 6.35 -2.50 -5.23
C ALA A 15 4.98 -3.17 -5.33
N TYR A 16 4.89 -4.43 -4.90
CA TYR A 16 3.65 -5.19 -4.92
C TYR A 16 3.20 -5.51 -3.49
N CYS A 17 2.02 -5.02 -3.10
CA CYS A 17 1.34 -5.47 -1.90
C CYS A 17 0.66 -6.81 -2.20
N VAL A 18 1.31 -7.89 -1.77
CA VAL A 18 0.98 -9.25 -2.17
C VAL A 18 -0.33 -9.74 -1.53
N SER A 19 -0.89 -10.83 -2.07
CA SER A 19 -2.16 -11.40 -1.63
C SER A 19 -2.17 -11.73 -0.13
N GLY A 20 -1.06 -12.18 0.43
CA GLY A 20 -0.93 -12.44 1.86
C GLY A 20 -1.10 -11.19 2.72
N GLU A 21 -0.52 -10.07 2.32
CA GLU A 21 -0.66 -8.78 3.02
C GLU A 21 -2.10 -8.28 2.97
N TYR A 22 -2.72 -8.37 1.78
CA TYR A 22 -4.14 -8.07 1.61
C TYR A 22 -5.02 -8.92 2.53
N SER A 23 -4.85 -10.25 2.52
CA SER A 23 -5.63 -11.17 3.34
C SER A 23 -5.41 -10.94 4.84
N MET A 24 -4.19 -10.59 5.27
CA MET A 24 -3.91 -10.27 6.67
C MET A 24 -4.67 -9.02 7.12
N ILE A 25 -4.67 -7.95 6.33
CA ILE A 25 -5.38 -6.70 6.67
C ILE A 25 -6.89 -6.95 6.71
N LYS A 26 -7.46 -7.61 5.69
CA LYS A 26 -8.90 -7.94 5.68
C LYS A 26 -9.31 -8.78 6.88
N ALA A 27 -8.57 -9.85 7.18
CA ALA A 27 -8.88 -10.73 8.31
C ALA A 27 -8.78 -10.02 9.68
N ALA A 28 -7.80 -9.11 9.84
CA ALA A 28 -7.67 -8.32 11.07
C ALA A 28 -8.78 -7.28 11.21
N ALA A 29 -9.18 -6.63 10.11
CA ALA A 29 -10.30 -5.70 10.07
C ALA A 29 -11.64 -6.39 10.39
N GLU A 30 -11.90 -7.56 9.80
CA GLU A 30 -13.10 -8.37 10.08
C GLU A 30 -13.25 -8.73 11.56
N ARG A 31 -12.12 -8.89 12.27
CA ARG A 31 -12.10 -9.18 13.72
C ARG A 31 -12.12 -7.92 14.59
N GLY A 32 -12.18 -6.74 13.99
CA GLY A 32 -12.15 -5.45 14.69
C GLY A 32 -10.80 -5.14 15.35
N TRP A 33 -9.71 -5.77 14.90
CA TRP A 33 -8.38 -5.55 15.47
C TRP A 33 -7.72 -4.27 14.96
N LEU A 34 -8.13 -3.78 13.79
CA LEU A 34 -7.62 -2.57 13.18
C LEU A 34 -8.70 -1.86 12.35
N ASP A 35 -8.45 -0.58 12.08
CA ASP A 35 -9.21 0.20 11.10
C ASP A 35 -8.65 -0.06 9.70
N GLU A 36 -9.44 -0.73 8.87
CA GLU A 36 -9.02 -1.14 7.53
C GLU A 36 -8.59 0.06 6.68
N LYS A 37 -9.42 1.10 6.59
CA LYS A 37 -9.18 2.26 5.73
C LYS A 37 -7.87 2.94 6.10
N ARG A 38 -7.63 3.12 7.41
CA ARG A 38 -6.40 3.74 7.89
C ARG A 38 -5.17 2.91 7.58
N VAL A 39 -5.24 1.59 7.77
CA VAL A 39 -4.10 0.69 7.57
C VAL A 39 -3.78 0.52 6.08
N ILE A 40 -4.77 0.46 5.19
CA ILE A 40 -4.49 0.38 3.73
C ILE A 40 -3.84 1.67 3.24
N ALA A 41 -4.28 2.84 3.71
CA ALA A 41 -3.70 4.13 3.37
C ALA A 41 -2.26 4.26 3.88
N GLU A 42 -2.04 3.91 5.16
CA GLU A 42 -0.70 3.91 5.75
C GLU A 42 0.25 2.96 5.00
N SER A 43 -0.23 1.77 4.62
CA SER A 43 0.55 0.80 3.85
C SER A 43 0.97 1.35 2.49
N ALA A 44 0.05 2.00 1.77
CA ALA A 44 0.34 2.64 0.48
C ALA A 44 1.36 3.79 0.64
N VAL A 45 1.18 4.65 1.64
CA VAL A 45 2.12 5.74 1.96
C VAL A 45 3.50 5.19 2.35
N CYS A 46 3.56 4.08 3.08
CA CYS A 46 4.82 3.44 3.45
C CYS A 46 5.58 2.92 2.22
N LEU A 47 4.89 2.33 1.24
CA LEU A 47 5.50 1.88 -0.01
C LEU A 47 6.00 3.06 -0.84
N ALA A 48 5.18 4.12 -1.00
CA ALA A 48 5.58 5.33 -1.70
C ALA A 48 6.81 5.98 -1.04
N ARG A 49 6.76 6.19 0.29
CA ARG A 49 7.89 6.70 1.09
C ARG A 49 9.13 5.80 0.99
N GLY A 50 8.92 4.49 0.87
CA GLY A 50 9.98 3.51 0.72
C GLY A 50 10.72 3.60 -0.61
N GLY A 51 10.21 4.37 -1.57
CA GLY A 51 10.83 4.59 -2.88
C GLY A 51 10.13 3.90 -4.04
N ALA A 52 8.90 3.39 -3.85
CA ALA A 52 8.10 2.87 -4.96
C ALA A 52 7.57 4.02 -5.83
N ASP A 53 7.87 3.97 -7.12
CA ASP A 53 7.26 4.84 -8.13
C ASP A 53 5.90 4.28 -8.59
N ILE A 54 5.76 2.94 -8.53
CA ILE A 54 4.55 2.22 -8.93
C ILE A 54 4.16 1.28 -7.79
N ILE A 55 2.90 1.34 -7.34
CA ILE A 55 2.36 0.41 -6.35
C ILE A 55 1.31 -0.45 -7.02
N VAL A 56 1.55 -1.76 -7.02
CA VAL A 56 0.55 -2.75 -7.41
C VAL A 56 -0.09 -3.26 -6.13
N SER A 57 -1.42 -3.22 -6.04
CA SER A 57 -2.15 -3.65 -4.84
C SER A 57 -3.57 -4.06 -5.17
N TYR A 58 -4.08 -5.05 -4.43
CA TYR A 58 -5.50 -5.42 -4.45
C TYR A 58 -6.41 -4.32 -3.89
N PHE A 59 -5.89 -3.44 -3.03
CA PHE A 59 -6.61 -2.29 -2.47
C PHE A 59 -6.63 -1.08 -3.42
N ALA A 60 -6.12 -1.20 -4.65
CA ALA A 60 -6.06 -0.07 -5.58
C ALA A 60 -7.43 0.61 -5.82
N PRO A 61 -8.55 -0.12 -5.97
CA PRO A 61 -9.87 0.52 -6.12
C PRO A 61 -10.29 1.32 -4.87
N GLU A 62 -10.10 0.76 -3.67
CA GLU A 62 -10.42 1.43 -2.41
C GLU A 62 -9.56 2.67 -2.18
N LEU A 63 -8.25 2.58 -2.42
CA LEU A 63 -7.32 3.72 -2.32
C LEU A 63 -7.69 4.82 -3.31
N ALA A 64 -8.01 4.48 -4.56
CA ALA A 64 -8.42 5.45 -5.57
C ALA A 64 -9.72 6.18 -5.17
N LYS A 65 -10.66 5.46 -4.55
CA LYS A 65 -11.87 6.06 -4.00
C LYS A 65 -11.55 7.05 -2.88
N MET A 66 -10.72 6.65 -1.90
CA MET A 66 -10.31 7.50 -0.79
C MET A 66 -9.59 8.77 -1.28
N MET A 67 -8.71 8.65 -2.28
CA MET A 67 -8.03 9.80 -2.90
C MET A 67 -9.03 10.80 -3.50
N LYS A 68 -10.08 10.30 -4.17
CA LYS A 68 -11.12 11.15 -4.76
C LYS A 68 -11.97 11.85 -3.72
N GLU A 69 -12.22 11.19 -2.59
CA GLU A 69 -13.03 11.70 -1.47
C GLU A 69 -12.24 12.61 -0.52
N GLY A 70 -10.91 12.69 -0.66
CA GLY A 70 -10.04 13.46 0.24
C GLY A 70 -9.85 12.78 1.61
N GLU A 71 -10.02 11.45 1.67
CA GLU A 71 -9.90 10.63 2.88
C GLU A 71 -8.52 9.95 3.00
N LEU A 72 -7.61 10.18 2.04
CA LEU A 72 -6.25 9.64 2.05
C LEU A 72 -5.25 10.62 2.69
#